data_AF-A0A1H4BS04-F1
#
_entry.id   AF-A0A1H4BS04-F1
#
_cell.length_a   1.000
_cell.length_b   1.000
_cell.length_c   1.000
_cell.angle_alpha   90.00
_cell.angle_beta   90.00
_cell.angle_gamma   90.00
#
_symmetry.space_group_name_H-M   'P 1'
#
loop_
_entity.id
_entity.type
_entity.pdbx_description
1 polymer ?
#
loop_
_entity_poly.entity_id
_entity_poly.type
_entity_poly.pdbx_seq_one_letter_code
_entity_poly.pdbx_strand_id
1 'polypeptide(L)' 'MKPLNEKLILKDATINKMQFDKEWFYKLDDIAFYLKEDLSEVEFIFLPIVIDGEQEFVKCCSFDDIIRARKEFK' A
#
# COMPACT_ATOMS: atom_id res chain seq x y z
N MET A 1 6.69 -15.44 3.60
CA MET A 1 5.85 -14.24 3.44
C MET A 1 5.77 -13.51 4.77
N LYS A 2 5.98 -12.20 4.79
CA LYS A 2 5.75 -11.41 6.01
C LYS A 2 4.22 -11.30 6.21
N PRO A 3 3.68 -11.57 7.41
CA PRO A 3 2.23 -11.53 7.61
C PRO A 3 1.71 -10.13 7.29
N LEU A 4 0.64 -10.06 6.49
CA LEU A 4 -0.02 -8.78 6.22
C LEU A 4 -0.81 -8.36 7.48
N ASN A 5 -0.44 -7.23 8.08
CA ASN A 5 -1.15 -6.70 9.24
C ASN A 5 -1.34 -5.20 9.09
N GLU A 6 -2.59 -4.81 8.85
CA GLU A 6 -2.97 -3.43 8.58
C GLU A 6 -2.54 -2.48 9.72
N LYS A 7 -2.71 -2.91 10.98
CA LYS A 7 -2.35 -2.09 12.14
C LYS A 7 -0.84 -1.81 12.21
N LEU A 8 -0.01 -2.70 11.68
CA LEU A 8 1.44 -2.49 11.64
C LEU A 8 1.80 -1.53 10.50
N ILE A 9 1.21 -1.71 9.32
CA ILE A 9 1.42 -0.86 8.15
C ILE A 9 0.97 0.58 8.43
N LEU A 10 -0.17 0.75 9.10
CA LEU A 10 -0.67 2.07 9.51
C LEU A 10 0.26 2.77 10.51
N LYS A 11 0.96 2.02 11.37
CA LYS A 11 1.91 2.58 12.33
C LYS A 11 3.29 2.85 11.74
N ASP A 12 3.59 2.28 10.59
CA ASP A 12 4.89 2.43 9.95
C ASP A 12 5.02 3.81 9.29
N ALA A 13 5.97 4.62 9.74
CA ALA A 13 6.18 5.98 9.22
C ALA A 13 6.89 5.98 7.85
N THR A 14 7.53 4.88 7.45
CA THR A 14 8.24 4.80 6.16
C THR A 14 7.32 4.42 5.00
N ILE A 15 6.04 4.14 5.28
CA ILE A 15 5.04 3.78 4.29
C ILE A 15 4.14 4.98 4.06
N ASN A 16 4.30 5.59 2.88
CA ASN A 16 3.41 6.64 2.41
C ASN A 16 2.01 6.08 2.22
N LYS A 17 1.03 6.78 2.81
CA LYS A 17 -0.35 6.36 2.85
C LYS A 17 -1.28 7.56 2.92
N MET A 18 -2.50 7.37 2.45
CA MET A 18 -3.55 8.36 2.57
C MET A 18 -4.89 7.69 2.79
N GLN A 19 -5.79 8.40 3.46
CA GLN A 19 -7.17 7.98 3.54
C GLN A 19 -7.94 8.59 2.38
N PHE A 20 -8.64 7.76 1.61
CA PHE A 20 -9.52 8.20 0.55
C PHE A 20 -10.92 7.62 0.81
N ASP A 21 -11.92 8.51 0.87
CA ASP A 21 -13.25 8.21 1.42
C ASP A 21 -13.17 7.62 2.84
N LYS A 22 -13.24 6.29 2.97
CA LYS A 22 -13.19 5.58 4.26
C LYS A 22 -12.08 4.55 4.36
N GLU A 23 -11.27 4.41 3.31
CA GLU A 23 -10.28 3.35 3.17
C GLU A 23 -8.87 3.92 3.12
N TRP A 24 -7.91 3.14 3.64
CA TRP A 24 -6.50 3.49 3.58
C TRP A 24 -5.87 2.94 2.31
N PHE A 25 -5.23 3.83 1.58
CA PHE A 25 -4.43 3.51 0.41
C PHE A 25 -2.96 3.69 0.74
N TYR A 26 -2.15 2.75 0.28
CA TYR A 26 -0.72 2.70 0.54
C TYR A 26 0.03 2.80 -0.78
N LYS A 27 1.12 3.56 -0.80
CA LYS A 27 2.00 3.62 -1.96
C LYS A 27 2.55 2.22 -2.24
N LEU A 28 2.35 1.76 -3.48
CA LEU A 28 2.60 0.38 -3.89
C LEU A 28 4.05 -0.03 -3.65
N ASP A 29 5.00 0.82 -4.05
CA ASP A 29 6.44 0.56 -3.91
C ASP A 29 6.86 0.42 -2.44
N ASP A 30 6.31 1.24 -1.55
CA ASP A 30 6.66 1.23 -0.13
C ASP A 30 6.17 -0.06 0.54
N ILE A 31 4.96 -0.52 0.17
CA ILE A 31 4.43 -1.81 0.66
C ILE A 31 5.21 -2.98 0.08
N ALA A 32 5.50 -2.97 -1.22
CA ALA A 32 6.28 -4.01 -1.88
C ALA A 32 7.66 -4.14 -1.20
N PHE A 33 8.31 -3.02 -0.90
CA PHE A 33 9.55 -2.97 -0.14
C PHE A 33 9.39 -3.49 1.30
N TYR A 34 8.36 -3.06 2.02
CA TYR A 34 8.09 -3.48 3.39
C TYR A 34 7.84 -4.99 3.52
N LEU A 35 7.14 -5.58 2.55
CA LEU A 35 6.84 -7.01 2.48
C LEU A 35 7.99 -7.83 1.89
N LYS A 36 8.89 -7.17 1.14
CA LYS A 36 9.94 -7.79 0.33
C LYS A 36 9.36 -8.75 -0.71
N GLU A 37 8.26 -8.33 -1.33
CA GLU A 37 7.48 -9.13 -2.26
C GLU A 37 7.17 -8.30 -3.50
N ASP A 38 7.02 -8.98 -4.64
CA ASP A 38 6.58 -8.35 -5.88
C ASP A 38 5.06 -8.20 -5.85
N LEU A 39 4.61 -6.96 -6.04
CA LEU A 39 3.19 -6.57 -6.04
C LEU A 39 2.78 -5.96 -7.39
N SER A 40 3.53 -6.22 -8.46
CA SER A 40 3.24 -5.67 -9.80
C SER A 40 1.85 -6.00 -10.33
N GLU A 41 1.28 -7.13 -9.90
CA GLU A 41 -0.04 -7.63 -10.30
C GLU A 41 -1.18 -7.17 -9.35
N VAL A 42 -0.87 -6.40 -8.30
CA VAL A 42 -1.89 -5.81 -7.40
C VAL A 42 -2.68 -4.75 -8.16
N GLU A 43 -4.00 -4.74 -8.00
CA GLU A 43 -4.84 -3.65 -8.50
C GLU A 43 -4.43 -2.33 -7.83
N PHE A 44 -4.20 -1.30 -8.65
CA PHE A 44 -3.75 0.00 -8.16
C PHE A 44 -4.56 1.13 -8.78
N ILE A 45 -4.61 2.23 -8.03
CA ILE A 45 -5.14 3.52 -8.48
C ILE A 45 -4.06 4.59 -8.31
N PHE A 46 -4.16 5.68 -9.09
CA PHE A 46 -3.29 6.84 -8.89
C PHE A 46 -3.97 7.80 -7.92
N LEU A 47 -3.30 8.08 -6.80
CA LEU A 47 -3.76 9.06 -5.83
C LEU A 47 -2.69 10.12 -5.56
N PRO A 48 -3.09 11.37 -5.28
CA PRO A 48 -2.17 12.41 -4.88
C PRO A 48 -1.76 12.22 -3.41
N ILE A 49 -0.49 11.90 -3.17
CA ILE A 49 0.10 11.85 -1.82
C ILE A 49 1.08 13.01 -1.66
N VAL A 50 1.12 13.59 -0.46
CA VAL A 50 2.15 14.58 -0.09
C VAL A 50 3.40 13.84 0.40
N ILE A 51 4.49 13.92 -0.37
CA ILE A 51 5.79 13.33 -0.05
C ILE A 51 6.80 14.48 -0.03
N ASP A 52 7.54 14.61 1.07
CA ASP A 52 8.53 15.69 1.27
C ASP A 52 8.00 17.12 1.03
N GLY A 53 6.70 17.33 1.21
CA GLY A 53 6.02 18.62 1.02
C GLY A 53 5.52 18.88 -0.41
N GLU A 54 5.75 17.96 -1.34
CA GLU A 54 5.25 18.03 -2.71
C GLU A 54 4.12 17.03 -2.95
N GLN A 55 3.13 17.41 -3.77
CA GLN A 55 2.03 16.53 -4.11
C GLN A 55 2.39 15.72 -5.37
N GLU A 56 2.48 14.40 -5.21
CA GLU A 56 2.80 13.49 -6.30
C GLU A 56 1.65 12.51 -6.55
N PHE A 57 1.35 12.25 -7.83
CA PHE A 57 0.42 11.20 -8.21
C PHE A 57 1.17 9.88 -8.30
N VAL A 58 0.96 9.03 -7.30
CA VAL A 58 1.67 7.75 -7.17
C VAL A 58 0.69 6.58 -7.21
N LYS A 59 1.20 5.42 -7.62
CA LYS A 59 0.44 4.17 -7.58
C LYS A 59 0.18 3.78 -6.14
N CYS A 60 -1.09 3.61 -5.81
CA CYS A 60 -1.54 3.21 -4.50
C CYS A 60 -2.45 1.98 -4.60
N CYS A 61 -2.43 1.15 -3.57
CA CYS A 61 -3.31 -0.01 -3.45
C CYS A 61 -3.96 -0.04 -2.07
N SER A 62 -5.14 -0.65 -2.01
CA SER A 62 -5.83 -0.91 -0.75
C SER A 62 -5.24 -2.11 -0.02
N PHE A 63 -5.54 -2.24 1.26
CA PHE A 63 -5.18 -3.44 2.03
C PHE A 63 -5.82 -4.71 1.42
N ASP A 64 -7.07 -4.61 1.00
CA ASP A 64 -7.83 -5.72 0.42
C ASP A 64 -7.25 -6.19 -0.91
N ASP A 65 -6.80 -5.27 -1.77
CA ASP A 65 -6.18 -5.61 -3.05
C ASP A 65 -4.85 -6.33 -2.85
N ILE A 66 -4.06 -5.92 -1.85
CA ILE A 66 -2.83 -6.62 -1.46
C ILE A 66 -3.15 -8.05 -0.99
N ILE A 67 -4.18 -8.26 -0.17
CA ILE A 67 -4.59 -9.61 0.27
C ILE A 67 -4.96 -10.48 -0.93
N ARG A 68 -5.80 -9.95 -1.83
CA ARG A 68 -6.29 -10.67 -3.01
C ARG A 68 -5.14 -11.10 -3.91
N ALA A 69 -4.20 -10.20 -4.18
CA ALA A 69 -3.05 -10.48 -5.02
C ALA A 69 -2.07 -11.46 -4.38
N ARG A 70 -1.83 -11.34 -3.07
CA ARG A 70 -0.88 -12.21 -2.35
C ARG A 70 -1.35 -13.65 -2.20
N LYS A 71 -2.59 -13.98 -2.60
CA LYS A 71 -3.15 -15.34 -2.52
C LYS A 71 -2.78 -16.05 -1.21
N GLU A 72 -2.90 -15.38 -0.06
CA GLU A 72 -2.81 -16.06 1.25
C GLU A 72 -3.96 -17.08 1.46
N PHE A 73 -4.84 -17.24 0.45
CA PHE A 73 -5.81 -18.33 0.35
C PHE A 73 -5.40 -19.34 -0.74
N LYS A 74 -4.49 -20.25 -0.41
CA LYS A 74 -4.60 -21.67 -0.79
C LYS A 74 -3.77 -22.57 0.12
#